data_AF-A0A7M1VJS4-F1
#
_entry.id   AF-A0A7M1VJS4-F1
#
_cell.length_a   1.000
_cell.length_b   1.000
_cell.length_c   1.000
_cell.angle_alpha   90.00
_cell.angle_beta   90.00
_cell.angle_gamma   90.00
#
_symmetry.space_group_name_H-M   'P 1'
#
loop_
_entity.id
_entity.type
_entity.pdbx_description
1 polymer ?
#
loop_
_entity_poly.entity_id
_entity_poly.type
_entity_poly.pdbx_seq_one_letter_code
_entity_poly.pdbx_strand_id
1 'polypeptide(L)'
;MNKKIEFKERINLILITIEALDLYILDSIQREYCINKYNILFTKLIKYNNHYNSKIQFNYYIQIIYLFYTLITQSYLYNLILELLYDICNTTYSQLTLQYMQRFTYIYNQNQNYYNTYSQYNKLKIYNIAIYNLYIINQINNKYGIYYLFKYLHH
;
A
#
# COMPACT_ATOMS: atom_id res chain seq x y z
N MET A 1 -3.80 -11.27 20.03
CA MET A 1 -4.04 -9.98 19.36
C MET A 1 -4.92 -10.22 18.13
N ASN A 2 -5.91 -9.38 17.90
CA ASN A 2 -7.01 -9.65 16.95
C ASN A 2 -6.51 -9.69 15.50
N LYS A 3 -6.59 -10.85 14.82
CA LYS A 3 -6.29 -11.04 13.38
C LYS A 3 -6.93 -9.98 12.46
N LYS A 4 -8.06 -9.39 12.90
CA LYS A 4 -8.76 -8.29 12.22
C LYS A 4 -7.97 -6.98 12.19
N ILE A 5 -7.28 -6.65 13.29
CA ILE A 5 -6.44 -5.45 13.40
C ILE A 5 -5.26 -5.58 12.43
N GLU A 6 -4.65 -6.77 12.39
CA GLU A 6 -3.52 -7.09 11.52
C GLU A 6 -3.88 -7.06 10.03
N PHE A 7 -5.03 -7.62 9.63
CA PHE A 7 -5.52 -7.52 8.25
C PHE A 7 -5.68 -6.05 7.81
N LYS A 8 -6.26 -5.21 8.67
CA LYS A 8 -6.46 -3.78 8.41
C LYS A 8 -5.13 -3.05 8.27
N GLU A 9 -4.18 -3.31 9.17
CA GLU A 9 -2.85 -2.71 9.13
C GLU A 9 -2.11 -3.06 7.83
N ARG A 10 -2.17 -4.33 7.41
CA ARG A 10 -1.53 -4.79 6.17
C ARG A 10 -2.13 -4.18 4.91
N ILE A 11 -3.46 -4.05 4.87
CA ILE A 11 -4.15 -3.31 3.79
C ILE A 11 -3.70 -1.84 3.78
N ASN A 12 -3.67 -1.19 4.94
CA ASN A 12 -3.25 0.20 5.03
C ASN A 12 -1.81 0.40 4.55
N LEU A 13 -0.89 -0.51 4.89
CA LEU A 13 0.49 -0.43 4.44
C LEU A 13 0.62 -0.59 2.92
N ILE A 14 -0.14 -1.49 2.31
CA ILE A 14 -0.21 -1.62 0.85
C ILE A 14 -0.73 -0.32 0.23
N LEU A 15 -1.80 0.26 0.78
CA LEU A 15 -2.37 1.53 0.28
C LEU A 15 -1.37 2.68 0.36
N ILE A 16 -0.70 2.85 1.50
CA ILE A 16 0.34 3.86 1.68
C ILE A 16 1.48 3.65 0.68
N THR A 17 1.84 2.38 0.42
CA THR A 17 2.89 2.07 -0.56
C THR A 17 2.48 2.49 -1.95
N ILE A 18 1.27 2.13 -2.39
CA ILE A 18 0.76 2.49 -3.71
C ILE A 18 0.61 4.01 -3.85
N GLU A 19 0.08 4.69 -2.82
CA GLU A 19 -0.07 6.15 -2.80
C GLU A 19 1.29 6.86 -2.85
N ALA A 20 2.30 6.33 -2.15
CA ALA A 20 3.66 6.85 -2.22
C ALA A 20 4.32 6.63 -3.59
N LEU A 21 4.00 5.53 -4.28
CA LEU A 21 4.46 5.19 -5.62
C LEU A 21 3.76 5.95 -6.74
N ASP A 22 2.58 6.51 -6.49
CA ASP A 22 1.79 7.30 -7.44
C ASP A 22 2.45 8.67 -7.66
N LEU A 23 3.65 8.63 -8.21
CA LEU A 23 4.62 9.72 -8.17
C LEU A 23 4.20 10.84 -9.12
N TYR A 24 3.93 10.56 -10.39
CA TYR A 24 3.66 11.59 -11.40
C TYR A 24 2.91 11.02 -12.62
N ILE A 25 2.10 9.97 -12.45
CA ILE A 25 1.74 9.08 -13.56
C ILE A 25 0.50 9.49 -14.35
N LEU A 26 -0.21 10.53 -13.96
CA LEU A 26 -1.52 10.75 -14.54
C LEU A 26 -1.57 12.18 -15.09
N ASP A 27 -1.53 12.27 -16.43
CA ASP A 27 -2.33 13.29 -17.13
C ASP A 27 -3.64 13.44 -16.36
N SER A 28 -4.02 14.69 -16.09
CA SER A 28 -5.06 15.07 -15.12
C SER A 28 -6.34 14.23 -15.15
N ILE A 29 -6.68 13.67 -16.31
CA ILE A 29 -7.83 12.80 -16.59
C ILE A 29 -7.72 11.42 -15.89
N GLN A 30 -6.58 10.73 -16.00
CA GLN A 30 -6.45 9.40 -15.38
C GLN A 30 -6.30 9.51 -13.85
N ARG A 31 -5.89 10.70 -13.38
CA ARG A 31 -5.71 11.04 -11.96
C ARG A 31 -7.04 11.04 -11.24
N GLU A 32 -8.03 11.71 -11.81
CA GLU A 32 -9.36 11.78 -11.24
C GLU A 32 -10.00 10.38 -11.16
N TYR A 33 -9.80 9.53 -12.16
CA TYR A 33 -10.33 8.16 -12.16
C TYR A 33 -9.66 7.26 -11.11
N CYS A 34 -8.33 7.28 -11.02
CA CYS A 34 -7.59 6.47 -10.05
C CYS A 34 -7.82 6.98 -8.63
N ILE A 35 -7.71 8.29 -8.38
CA ILE A 35 -7.99 8.90 -7.07
C ILE A 35 -9.43 8.66 -6.66
N ASN A 36 -10.41 8.78 -7.57
CA ASN A 36 -11.80 8.43 -7.23
C ASN A 36 -11.91 6.95 -6.88
N LYS A 37 -11.24 6.03 -7.58
CA LYS A 37 -11.25 4.60 -7.24
C LYS A 37 -10.57 4.33 -5.89
N TYR A 38 -9.42 4.95 -5.59
CA TYR A 38 -8.72 4.88 -4.31
C TYR A 38 -9.56 5.47 -3.18
N ASN A 39 -10.07 6.69 -3.34
CA ASN A 39 -10.94 7.35 -2.36
C ASN A 39 -12.24 6.58 -2.16
N ILE A 40 -12.82 6.00 -3.20
CA ILE A 40 -13.99 5.11 -3.09
C ILE A 40 -13.62 3.86 -2.29
N LEU A 41 -12.44 3.26 -2.50
CA LEU A 41 -11.99 2.14 -1.65
C LEU A 41 -11.76 2.56 -0.22
N PHE A 42 -11.03 3.65 -0.01
CA PHE A 42 -10.64 4.12 1.30
C PHE A 42 -11.90 4.51 2.10
N THR A 43 -12.82 5.26 1.49
CA THR A 43 -14.12 5.59 2.08
C THR A 43 -15.01 4.37 2.28
N LYS A 44 -14.99 3.37 1.40
CA LYS A 44 -15.70 2.09 1.59
C LYS A 44 -15.10 1.28 2.75
N LEU A 45 -13.77 1.17 2.83
CA LEU A 45 -13.03 0.49 3.91
C LEU A 45 -13.16 1.21 5.26
N ILE A 46 -13.23 2.55 5.27
CA ILE A 46 -13.47 3.36 6.47
C ILE A 46 -14.94 3.27 6.90
N LYS A 47 -15.91 3.47 6.00
CA LYS A 47 -17.36 3.36 6.33
C LYS A 47 -17.71 1.95 6.82
N TYR A 48 -17.07 0.94 6.25
CA TYR A 48 -17.14 -0.45 6.69
C TYR A 48 -16.76 -0.65 8.17
N ASN A 49 -15.81 0.14 8.69
CA ASN A 49 -15.39 0.02 10.09
C ASN A 49 -16.37 0.65 11.10
N ASN A 50 -17.24 1.56 10.67
CA ASN A 50 -18.13 2.30 11.58
C ASN A 50 -19.50 1.62 11.76
N HIS A 51 -19.89 0.70 10.88
CA HIS A 51 -21.15 -0.05 10.95
C HIS A 51 -20.90 -1.55 10.81
N TYR A 52 -20.29 -2.16 11.84
CA TYR A 52 -20.18 -3.62 11.93
C TYR A 52 -21.54 -4.25 12.29
N ASN A 53 -22.41 -4.41 11.30
CA ASN A 53 -23.39 -5.48 11.35
C ASN A 53 -22.67 -6.78 10.95
N SER A 54 -22.76 -7.80 11.80
CA SER A 54 -22.04 -9.09 11.76
C SER A 54 -22.26 -9.96 10.50
N LYS A 55 -23.00 -9.47 9.50
CA LYS A 55 -23.33 -10.16 8.24
C LYS A 55 -22.62 -9.54 7.05
N ILE A 56 -21.32 -9.30 7.17
CA ILE A 56 -20.52 -8.97 6.00
C ILE A 56 -20.39 -10.23 5.15
N GLN A 57 -20.97 -10.19 3.96
CA GLN A 57 -20.90 -11.28 2.99
C GLN A 57 -19.46 -11.41 2.49
N PHE A 58 -18.93 -12.63 2.51
CA PHE A 58 -17.65 -13.03 1.92
C PHE A 58 -17.35 -12.38 0.55
N ASN A 59 -18.39 -12.19 -0.26
CA ASN A 59 -18.36 -11.49 -1.55
C ASN A 59 -17.70 -10.10 -1.48
N TYR A 60 -17.90 -9.35 -0.40
CA TYR A 60 -17.35 -8.02 -0.23
C TYR A 60 -15.83 -8.03 -0.01
N TYR A 61 -15.33 -9.00 0.76
CA TYR A 61 -13.89 -9.20 0.92
C TYR A 61 -13.23 -9.61 -0.40
N ILE A 62 -13.87 -10.49 -1.17
CA ILE A 62 -13.40 -10.85 -2.51
C ILE A 62 -13.31 -9.62 -3.41
N GLN A 63 -14.33 -8.76 -3.41
CA GLN A 63 -14.33 -7.52 -4.20
C GLN A 63 -13.19 -6.58 -3.83
N ILE A 64 -12.91 -6.42 -2.53
CA ILE A 64 -11.78 -5.61 -2.04
C ILE A 64 -10.46 -6.20 -2.53
N ILE A 65 -10.23 -7.51 -2.33
CA ILE A 65 -8.99 -8.18 -2.70
C ILE A 65 -8.77 -8.15 -4.21
N TYR A 66 -9.81 -8.40 -4.99
CA TYR A 66 -9.78 -8.28 -6.45
C TYR A 66 -9.37 -6.88 -6.86
N LEU A 67 -9.95 -5.85 -6.25
CA LEU A 67 -9.64 -4.49 -6.61
C LEU A 67 -8.20 -4.11 -6.24
N PHE A 68 -7.72 -4.52 -5.04
CA PHE A 68 -6.30 -4.40 -4.67
C PHE A 68 -5.38 -5.04 -5.70
N TYR A 69 -5.69 -6.27 -6.10
CA TYR A 69 -4.92 -6.98 -7.09
C TYR A 69 -4.88 -6.21 -8.42
N THR A 70 -6.00 -5.68 -8.91
CA THR A 70 -6.03 -4.89 -10.15
C THR A 70 -5.24 -3.58 -10.08
N LEU A 71 -5.14 -2.97 -8.89
CA LEU A 71 -4.33 -1.77 -8.70
C LEU A 71 -2.85 -2.12 -8.68
N ILE A 72 -2.47 -3.12 -7.90
CA ILE A 72 -1.07 -3.58 -7.74
C ILE A 72 -0.46 -4.06 -9.06
N THR A 73 -1.25 -4.77 -9.87
CA THR A 73 -0.79 -5.41 -11.11
C THR A 73 -0.71 -4.48 -12.33
N GLN A 74 -0.84 -3.17 -12.13
CA GLN A 74 -0.60 -2.21 -13.20
C GLN A 74 0.87 -2.25 -13.63
N SER A 75 1.12 -2.39 -14.93
CA SER A 75 2.47 -2.57 -15.49
C SER A 75 3.44 -1.45 -15.14
N TYR A 76 2.95 -0.21 -15.04
CA TYR A 76 3.77 0.92 -14.63
C TYR A 76 4.24 0.81 -13.17
N LEU A 77 3.37 0.37 -12.24
CA LEU A 77 3.73 0.20 -10.84
C LEU A 77 4.78 -0.90 -10.71
N TYR A 78 4.61 -1.98 -11.45
CA TYR A 78 5.57 -3.07 -11.47
C TYR A 78 6.97 -2.60 -11.87
N ASN A 79 7.09 -1.87 -12.99
CA ASN A 79 8.37 -1.36 -13.47
C ASN A 79 9.00 -0.39 -12.46
N LEU A 80 8.21 0.51 -11.90
CA LEU A 80 8.66 1.49 -10.91
C LEU A 80 9.15 0.79 -9.63
N ILE A 81 8.43 -0.24 -9.16
CA ILE A 81 8.84 -1.04 -8.01
C ILE A 81 10.15 -1.79 -8.28
N LEU A 82 10.34 -2.35 -9.47
CA LEU A 82 11.60 -3.01 -9.83
C LEU A 82 12.77 -2.03 -9.81
N GLU A 83 12.61 -0.83 -10.37
CA GLU A 83 13.63 0.22 -10.38
C GLU A 83 14.01 0.62 -8.94
N LEU A 84 13.01 0.89 -8.10
CA LEU A 84 13.23 1.21 -6.69
C LEU A 84 13.95 0.10 -5.94
N LEU A 85 13.51 -1.15 -6.09
CA LEU A 85 14.13 -2.30 -5.43
C LEU A 85 15.57 -2.51 -5.91
N TYR A 86 15.83 -2.31 -7.20
CA TYR A 86 17.18 -2.39 -7.77
C TYR A 86 18.10 -1.33 -7.16
N ASP A 87 17.64 -0.08 -7.05
CA ASP A 87 18.40 1.00 -6.42
C ASP A 87 18.70 0.75 -4.94
N ILE A 88 17.71 0.23 -4.21
CA ILE A 88 17.85 -0.12 -2.79
C ILE A 88 18.91 -1.23 -2.62
N CYS A 89 18.84 -2.29 -3.43
CA CYS A 89 19.80 -3.40 -3.37
C CYS A 89 21.22 -2.96 -3.72
N ASN A 90 21.37 -2.02 -4.65
CA ASN A 90 22.69 -1.50 -5.07
C ASN A 90 23.18 -0.32 -4.24
N THR A 91 22.43 0.13 -3.22
CA THR A 91 22.76 1.27 -2.36
C THR A 91 22.99 2.59 -3.10
N THR A 92 22.47 2.73 -4.33
CA THR A 92 22.62 3.92 -5.17
C THR A 92 21.67 5.05 -4.77
N TYR A 93 20.52 4.71 -4.16
CA TYR A 93 19.48 5.63 -3.69
C TYR A 93 19.25 6.82 -4.63
N SER A 94 18.74 6.54 -5.84
CA SER A 94 18.37 7.59 -6.79
C SER A 94 17.40 8.61 -6.19
N GLN A 95 17.27 9.76 -6.86
CA GLN A 95 16.29 10.78 -6.48
C GLN A 95 14.86 10.19 -6.41
N LEU A 96 14.51 9.28 -7.32
CA LEU A 96 13.22 8.57 -7.31
C LEU A 96 13.04 7.78 -6.01
N THR A 97 14.06 7.00 -5.63
CA THR A 97 14.05 6.21 -4.40
C THR A 97 13.92 7.09 -3.16
N LEU A 98 14.67 8.19 -3.09
CA LEU A 98 14.57 9.14 -1.98
C LEU A 98 13.19 9.79 -1.89
N GLN A 99 12.61 10.18 -3.02
CA GLN A 99 11.26 10.76 -3.09
C GLN A 99 10.19 9.79 -2.62
N TYR A 100 10.25 8.53 -3.09
CA TYR A 100 9.37 7.47 -2.61
C TYR A 100 9.48 7.30 -1.08
N MET A 101 10.70 7.18 -0.54
CA MET A 101 10.93 6.98 0.89
C MET A 101 10.41 8.15 1.74
N GLN A 102 10.60 9.39 1.26
CA GLN A 102 10.09 10.59 1.93
C GLN A 102 8.57 10.65 1.92
N ARG A 103 7.93 10.36 0.78
CA ARG A 103 6.46 10.31 0.67
C ARG A 103 5.85 9.21 1.51
N PHE A 104 6.39 8.00 1.44
CA PHE A 104 5.93 6.90 2.27
C PHE A 104 5.99 7.30 3.74
N THR A 105 7.10 7.88 4.18
CA THR A 105 7.26 8.37 5.55
C THR A 105 6.23 9.45 5.89
N TYR A 106 5.98 10.40 4.99
CA TYR A 106 4.99 11.45 5.20
C TYR A 106 3.58 10.87 5.37
N ILE A 107 3.12 10.03 4.43
CA ILE A 107 1.78 9.43 4.45
C ILE A 107 1.64 8.50 5.65
N TYR A 108 2.65 7.68 5.93
CA TYR A 108 2.69 6.81 7.10
C TYR A 108 2.56 7.62 8.39
N ASN A 109 3.32 8.71 8.53
CA ASN A 109 3.24 9.57 9.69
C ASN A 109 1.91 10.33 9.77
N GLN A 110 1.32 10.79 8.67
CA GLN A 110 -0.02 11.42 8.70
C GLN A 110 -1.08 10.43 9.19
N ASN A 111 -1.03 9.18 8.73
CA ASN A 111 -1.93 8.12 9.15
C ASN A 111 -1.67 7.64 10.60
N GLN A 112 -0.45 7.81 11.11
CA GLN A 112 -0.03 7.42 12.47
C GLN A 112 -0.02 8.58 13.49
N ASN A 113 -0.05 9.84 13.07
CA ASN A 113 -0.07 11.03 13.93
C ASN A 113 -1.42 11.22 14.63
N TYR A 114 -2.44 10.43 14.27
CA TYR A 114 -3.57 10.18 15.17
C TYR A 114 -3.17 9.39 16.43
N TYR A 115 -1.95 8.84 16.52
CA TYR A 115 -1.54 7.87 17.55
C TYR A 115 -0.11 7.89 18.15
N ASN A 116 0.94 8.64 17.73
CA ASN A 116 2.14 8.85 18.60
C ASN A 116 3.26 9.82 18.12
N THR A 117 4.02 10.40 19.07
CA THR A 117 4.88 11.60 18.99
C THR A 117 6.41 11.39 19.08
N TYR A 118 7.02 10.35 18.50
CA TYR A 118 8.49 10.16 18.54
C TYR A 118 9.10 10.00 17.13
N SER A 119 9.91 10.98 16.68
CA SER A 119 10.06 11.27 15.25
C SER A 119 11.42 11.02 14.58
N GLN A 120 12.48 10.55 15.26
CA GLN A 120 13.80 10.34 14.61
C GLN A 120 14.30 8.88 14.59
N TYR A 121 14.26 8.13 15.70
CA TYR A 121 14.59 6.69 15.73
C TYR A 121 13.65 5.83 14.86
N ASN A 122 12.45 6.36 14.56
CA ASN A 122 11.47 5.70 13.72
C ASN A 122 11.80 5.75 12.22
N LYS A 123 12.70 6.62 11.74
CA LYS A 123 12.91 6.80 10.29
C LYS A 123 13.47 5.56 9.61
N LEU A 124 14.51 4.93 10.19
CA LEU A 124 15.06 3.67 9.67
C LEU A 124 14.02 2.54 9.71
N LYS A 125 13.21 2.50 10.77
CA LYS A 125 12.11 1.53 10.90
C LYS A 125 11.04 1.74 9.81
N ILE A 126 10.67 2.98 9.52
CA ILE A 126 9.70 3.33 8.48
C ILE A 126 10.24 3.01 7.10
N TYR A 127 11.53 3.24 6.84
CA TYR A 127 12.15 2.85 5.57
C TYR A 127 12.14 1.33 5.40
N ASN A 128 12.47 0.56 6.43
CA ASN A 128 12.36 -0.90 6.37
C ASN A 128 10.92 -1.37 6.10
N ILE A 129 9.93 -0.70 6.71
CA ILE A 129 8.50 -0.96 6.41
C ILE A 129 8.18 -0.65 4.95
N ALA A 130 8.65 0.48 4.42
CA ALA A 130 8.45 0.88 3.03
C ALA A 130 9.04 -0.15 2.05
N ILE A 131 10.32 -0.50 2.26
CA ILE A 131 11.05 -1.49 1.44
C ILE A 131 10.35 -2.86 1.50
N TYR A 132 9.95 -3.30 2.70
CA TYR A 132 9.25 -4.57 2.86
C TYR A 132 7.95 -4.58 2.07
N ASN A 133 7.16 -3.50 2.12
CA ASN A 133 5.92 -3.44 1.36
C ASN A 133 6.15 -3.35 -0.15
N LEU A 134 7.20 -2.68 -0.65
CA LEU A 134 7.61 -2.76 -2.05
C LEU A 134 7.88 -4.21 -2.47
N TYR A 135 8.63 -4.93 -1.64
CA TYR A 135 8.93 -6.33 -1.89
C TYR A 135 7.66 -7.19 -1.93
N ILE A 136 6.73 -7.00 -1.00
CA ILE A 136 5.43 -7.70 -1.00
C ILE A 136 4.66 -7.44 -2.29
N ILE A 137 4.56 -6.18 -2.73
CA ILE A 137 3.86 -5.82 -3.98
C ILE A 137 4.57 -6.44 -5.19
N ASN A 138 5.90 -6.45 -5.21
CA ASN A 138 6.67 -7.13 -6.25
C ASN A 138 6.41 -8.65 -6.29
N GLN A 139 6.25 -9.30 -5.12
CA GLN A 139 5.92 -10.72 -5.06
C GLN A 139 4.48 -11.01 -5.53
N ILE A 140 3.53 -10.10 -5.25
CA ILE A 140 2.17 -10.17 -5.79
C ILE A 140 2.18 -10.05 -7.31
N ASN A 141 3.00 -9.16 -7.88
CA ASN A 141 3.07 -8.94 -9.32
C ASN A 141 3.81 -10.04 -10.10
N ASN A 142 4.67 -10.82 -9.44
CA ASN A 142 5.45 -11.87 -10.08
C ASN A 142 4.81 -13.27 -9.93
N LYS A 143 5.38 -14.11 -9.05
CA LYS A 143 5.34 -15.58 -9.17
C LYS A 143 4.08 -16.22 -8.59
N TYR A 144 3.40 -15.51 -7.70
CA TYR A 144 2.34 -16.07 -6.88
C TYR A 144 1.02 -15.29 -7.00
N GLY A 145 1.01 -14.14 -7.70
CA GLY A 145 -0.22 -13.44 -8.05
C GLY A 145 -1.10 -13.12 -6.84
N ILE A 146 -2.40 -13.29 -7.04
CA ILE A 146 -3.43 -13.09 -6.01
C ILE A 146 -3.27 -14.03 -4.81
N TYR A 147 -2.67 -15.22 -4.98
CA TYR A 147 -2.42 -16.15 -3.87
C TYR A 147 -1.45 -15.55 -2.86
N TYR A 148 -0.40 -14.84 -3.31
CA TYR A 148 0.51 -14.15 -2.40
C TYR A 148 -0.20 -13.05 -1.62
N LEU A 149 -1.10 -12.31 -2.27
CA LEU A 149 -1.91 -11.29 -1.62
C LEU A 149 -2.78 -11.91 -0.52
N PHE A 150 -3.47 -13.02 -0.79
CA PHE A 150 -4.23 -13.75 0.23
C PHE A 150 -3.35 -14.21 1.40
N LYS A 151 -2.20 -14.83 1.10
CA LYS A 151 -1.25 -15.29 2.11
C LYS A 151 -0.76 -14.12 2.97
N TYR A 152 -0.38 -13.02 2.33
CA TYR A 152 0.06 -11.82 3.03
C TYR A 152 -1.05 -11.20 3.89
N LEU A 153 -2.32 -11.23 3.47
CA LEU A 153 -3.38 -10.63 4.26
C LEU A 153 -3.82 -11.49 5.46
N HIS A 154 -3.61 -12.81 5.42
CA HIS A 154 -4.14 -13.75 6.41
C HIS A 154 -3.12 -14.28 7.44
N HIS A 155 -1.83 -14.05 7.25
CA HIS A 155 -0.78 -14.83 7.89
C HIS A 155 0.18 -14.00 8.73
#